data_AF-A0A0S2S8S2-F1
#
_entry.id   AF-A0A0S2S8S2-F1
#
_cell.length_a   1.000
_cell.length_b   1.000
_cell.length_c   1.000
_cell.angle_alpha   90.00
_cell.angle_beta   90.00
_cell.angle_gamma   90.00
#
_symmetry.space_group_name_H-M   'P 1'
#
loop_
_entity.id
_entity.type
_entity.pdbx_description
1 polymer ?
#
loop_
_entity_poly.entity_id
_entity_poly.type
_entity_poly.pdbx_seq_one_letter_code
_entity_poly.pdbx_strand_id
1 'polypeptide(L)'
;MSAIFGEVLVFPHGDEEIKLRVFGDEFYARYETLDGYSVVFDDSLGKYCYADLKNGHFVSTGTEVTGPVAAEIAPHLKEDLSVQTKLHQSRFHELLPDLTDPRINRSSRPSNELRRTHGPNNGLLDGMVVTQGNVLGLTVLVEFADVSTSVTRNDVDEMLNGENYHKNGNYCSAREYFKMMSSGKLNYSNLVVGPVRLSHPRDYYKENLFVKEAMDIVVNDLHVDLSQFDSTGEGIVDAINFLYAGMSLYEGNLWPHNSVTELEYNGIRTYFYLLTGLGQPNTISIGTFCHETGHLLCRFPDIYDYGKRDNDLDKSAGIGDYCLMGSGNHLNNGLTPSPVCAYLRNLAGWCDNHIDLNNGGAFTAKHGNYDTIMKFRLDKPNEYFLIENRTALDLDKNLPSSGLAIYHCDTEGSNEYEEGTPTRHYQVALLQADGNRDLERNLNNGDRGDLFGEVTGIAISSNTNPSSKRWDRTDSGLVISNVTNPGVNIEFQVESTL
;
A
#
# COMPACT_ATOMS: atom_id res chain seq x y z
N MET A 1 -1.92 6.57 -0.25
CA MET A 1 -2.95 5.67 0.27
C MET A 1 -2.93 4.42 -0.55
N SER A 2 -2.79 3.29 0.13
CA SER A 2 -3.04 1.97 -0.45
C SER A 2 -4.43 1.88 -1.09
N ALA A 3 -4.53 1.11 -2.17
CA ALA A 3 -5.81 0.73 -2.74
C ALA A 3 -6.61 -0.18 -1.79
N ILE A 4 -7.93 -0.13 -1.92
CA ILE A 4 -8.95 -0.76 -1.08
C ILE A 4 -9.76 -1.68 -2.00
N PHE A 5 -9.84 -2.95 -1.65
CA PHE A 5 -10.31 -4.04 -2.50
C PHE A 5 -11.51 -4.80 -1.91
N GLY A 6 -12.45 -4.08 -1.30
CA GLY A 6 -13.68 -4.67 -0.78
C GLY A 6 -13.69 -4.85 0.74
N GLU A 7 -12.92 -4.04 1.47
CA GLU A 7 -12.86 -3.98 2.92
C GLU A 7 -14.19 -3.47 3.48
N VAL A 8 -14.58 -3.97 4.66
CA VAL A 8 -15.77 -3.50 5.36
C VAL A 8 -15.37 -2.43 6.36
N LEU A 9 -15.74 -1.18 6.10
CA LEU A 9 -15.49 -0.03 6.96
C LEU A 9 -16.80 0.48 7.59
N VAL A 10 -16.64 1.19 8.71
CA VAL A 10 -17.75 1.82 9.45
C VAL A 10 -17.78 3.31 9.13
N PHE A 11 -18.94 3.81 8.74
CA PHE A 11 -19.16 5.20 8.35
C PHE A 11 -20.26 5.86 9.18
N PRO A 12 -20.19 7.19 9.39
CA PRO A 12 -21.29 7.96 9.95
C PRO A 12 -22.55 7.86 9.08
N HIS A 13 -23.71 7.74 9.70
CA HIS A 13 -25.00 7.60 9.03
C HIS A 13 -26.10 8.30 9.84
N GLY A 14 -26.17 9.63 9.72
CA GLY A 14 -26.94 10.46 10.64
C GLY A 14 -26.37 10.37 12.06
N ASP A 15 -27.22 10.04 13.04
CA ASP A 15 -26.83 9.80 14.44
C ASP A 15 -26.36 8.35 14.69
N GLU A 16 -26.33 7.51 13.66
CA GLU A 16 -25.94 6.10 13.72
C GLU A 16 -24.65 5.83 12.93
N GLU A 17 -24.21 4.58 12.92
CA GLU A 17 -23.08 4.08 12.13
C GLU A 17 -23.55 2.98 11.17
N ILE A 18 -22.92 2.91 10.00
CA ILE A 18 -23.23 1.91 8.97
C ILE A 18 -21.97 1.17 8.51
N LYS A 19 -22.08 -0.13 8.26
CA LYS A 19 -21.00 -0.95 7.68
C LYS A 19 -21.17 -1.02 6.18
N LEU A 20 -20.15 -0.57 5.44
CA LEU A 20 -20.12 -0.61 3.98
C LEU A 20 -18.86 -1.31 3.51
N ARG A 21 -19.02 -2.05 2.42
CA ARG A 21 -17.90 -2.58 1.64
C ARG A 21 -17.37 -1.46 0.74
N VAL A 22 -16.08 -1.19 0.82
CA VAL A 22 -15.42 -0.09 0.11
C VAL A 22 -14.51 -0.67 -0.95
N PHE A 23 -14.49 -0.07 -2.13
CA PHE A 23 -13.53 -0.40 -3.19
C PHE A 23 -12.99 0.90 -3.74
N GLY A 24 -11.69 0.98 -4.01
CA GLY A 24 -11.11 2.21 -4.53
C GLY A 24 -9.64 2.36 -4.25
N ASP A 25 -9.20 3.60 -4.30
CA ASP A 25 -7.85 4.05 -4.01
C ASP A 25 -7.93 5.51 -3.49
N GLU A 26 -6.84 6.26 -3.60
CA GLU A 26 -6.77 7.66 -3.21
C GLU A 26 -7.44 8.65 -4.18
N PHE A 27 -7.90 8.19 -5.34
CA PHE A 27 -8.45 9.01 -6.41
C PHE A 27 -9.92 8.70 -6.72
N TYR A 28 -10.36 7.47 -6.44
CA TYR A 28 -11.75 7.06 -6.62
C TYR A 28 -12.14 6.00 -5.59
N ALA A 29 -13.36 6.08 -5.07
CA ALA A 29 -13.93 5.09 -4.17
C ALA A 29 -15.41 4.90 -4.44
N ARG A 30 -15.87 3.67 -4.32
CA ARG A 30 -17.27 3.26 -4.36
C ARG A 30 -17.61 2.44 -3.14
N TYR A 31 -18.87 2.49 -2.75
CA TYR A 31 -19.37 1.86 -1.54
C TYR A 31 -20.53 0.93 -1.88
N GLU A 32 -20.56 -0.23 -1.23
CA GLU A 32 -21.65 -1.17 -1.31
C GLU A 32 -22.12 -1.55 0.09
N THR A 33 -23.40 -1.90 0.24
CA THR A 33 -23.85 -2.64 1.42
C THR A 33 -23.18 -4.01 1.47
N LEU A 34 -23.26 -4.69 2.61
CA LEU A 34 -22.71 -6.05 2.74
C LEU A 34 -23.37 -7.06 1.79
N ASP A 35 -24.60 -6.78 1.35
CA ASP A 35 -25.36 -7.56 0.39
C ASP A 35 -25.11 -7.13 -1.08
N GLY A 36 -24.17 -6.20 -1.31
CA GLY A 36 -23.69 -5.84 -2.64
C GLY A 36 -24.44 -4.72 -3.35
N TYR A 37 -25.29 -3.95 -2.66
CA TYR A 37 -25.99 -2.83 -3.30
C TYR A 37 -25.15 -1.55 -3.22
N SER A 38 -24.92 -0.88 -4.33
CA SER A 38 -24.13 0.37 -4.38
C SER A 38 -24.84 1.50 -3.64
N VAL A 39 -24.06 2.33 -2.94
CA VAL A 39 -24.57 3.41 -2.08
C VAL A 39 -23.80 4.70 -2.30
N VAL A 40 -24.44 5.83 -2.04
CA VAL A 40 -23.82 7.17 -2.00
C VAL A 40 -24.27 7.92 -0.76
N PHE A 41 -23.42 8.82 -0.27
CA PHE A 41 -23.80 9.73 0.80
C PHE A 41 -24.70 10.83 0.22
N ASP A 42 -25.85 11.05 0.84
CA ASP A 42 -26.78 12.12 0.48
C ASP A 42 -26.62 13.28 1.45
N ASP A 43 -25.96 14.35 1.01
CA ASP A 43 -25.67 15.54 1.84
C ASP A 43 -26.93 16.19 2.42
N SER A 44 -28.06 16.10 1.72
CA SER A 44 -29.32 16.70 2.19
C SER A 44 -29.94 15.92 3.34
N LEU A 45 -29.67 14.62 3.42
CA LEU A 45 -30.16 13.72 4.47
C LEU A 45 -29.10 13.42 5.54
N GLY A 46 -27.83 13.70 5.25
CA GLY A 46 -26.70 13.35 6.11
C GLY A 46 -26.53 11.83 6.30
N LYS A 47 -26.94 11.03 5.30
CA LYS A 47 -27.06 9.57 5.39
C LYS A 47 -26.68 8.87 4.08
N TYR A 48 -26.23 7.63 4.18
CA TYR A 48 -26.01 6.77 3.01
C TYR A 48 -27.34 6.24 2.46
N CYS A 49 -27.58 6.52 1.18
CA CYS A 49 -28.74 6.06 0.44
C CYS A 49 -28.31 5.08 -0.65
N TYR A 50 -29.24 4.22 -1.09
CA TYR A 50 -29.00 3.40 -2.27
C TYR A 50 -28.70 4.29 -3.48
N ALA A 51 -27.74 3.87 -4.29
CA ALA A 51 -27.35 4.56 -5.51
C ALA A 51 -28.07 3.96 -6.72
N ASP A 52 -28.39 4.81 -7.68
CA ASP A 52 -28.79 4.44 -9.03
C ASP A 52 -27.85 5.12 -10.05
N LEU A 53 -27.86 4.66 -11.30
CA LEU A 53 -27.05 5.23 -12.37
C LEU A 53 -27.86 6.20 -13.22
N LYS A 54 -27.44 7.47 -13.23
CA LYS A 54 -27.97 8.48 -14.15
C LYS A 54 -26.85 9.01 -15.03
N ASN A 55 -26.96 8.77 -16.33
CA ASN A 55 -25.92 9.10 -17.31
C ASN A 55 -24.53 8.53 -16.93
N GLY A 56 -24.52 7.32 -16.38
CA GLY A 56 -23.28 6.66 -15.96
C GLY A 56 -22.69 7.13 -14.64
N HIS A 57 -23.30 8.08 -13.94
CA HIS A 57 -22.85 8.57 -12.63
C HIS A 57 -23.78 8.08 -11.53
N PHE A 58 -23.26 7.83 -10.32
CA PHE A 58 -24.09 7.47 -9.18
C PHE A 58 -24.94 8.67 -8.74
N VAL A 59 -26.22 8.44 -8.50
CA VAL A 59 -27.12 9.42 -7.90
C VAL A 59 -27.83 8.78 -6.72
N SER A 60 -28.02 9.57 -5.67
CA SER A 60 -28.83 9.15 -4.53
C SER A 60 -30.27 8.87 -4.98
N THR A 61 -30.81 7.73 -4.58
CA THR A 61 -32.23 7.41 -4.73
C THR A 61 -33.10 8.11 -3.67
N GLY A 62 -32.48 8.76 -2.67
CA GLY A 62 -33.14 9.29 -1.48
C GLY A 62 -33.69 8.21 -0.54
N THR A 63 -33.46 6.92 -0.83
CA THR A 63 -33.88 5.80 0.02
C THR A 63 -32.71 5.35 0.88
N GLU A 64 -32.86 5.48 2.19
CA GLU A 64 -31.88 5.07 3.19
C GLU A 64 -31.58 3.55 3.09
N VAL A 65 -30.30 3.17 3.25
CA VAL A 65 -29.83 1.77 3.18
C VAL A 65 -30.43 0.85 4.26
N THR A 66 -30.97 1.39 5.34
CA THR A 66 -31.67 0.63 6.38
C THR A 66 -33.11 0.27 5.98
N GLY A 67 -33.62 0.85 4.89
CA GLY A 67 -34.94 0.58 4.33
C GLY A 67 -34.96 -0.60 3.34
N PRO A 68 -36.16 -1.01 2.87
CA PRO A 68 -36.26 -2.05 1.86
C PRO A 68 -35.64 -1.59 0.54
N VAL A 69 -34.81 -2.44 -0.05
CA VAL A 69 -34.27 -2.23 -1.41
C VAL A 69 -35.44 -2.20 -2.39
N ALA A 70 -35.53 -1.13 -3.19
CA ALA A 70 -36.50 -1.08 -4.29
C ALA A 70 -36.17 -2.16 -5.33
N ALA A 71 -37.17 -2.87 -5.84
CA ALA A 71 -36.99 -4.02 -6.74
C ALA A 71 -36.26 -3.70 -8.06
N GLU A 72 -36.10 -2.41 -8.37
CA GLU A 72 -35.50 -1.90 -9.61
C GLU A 72 -33.98 -1.65 -9.48
N ILE A 73 -33.42 -1.70 -8.26
CA ILE A 73 -32.00 -1.43 -8.02
C ILE A 73 -31.21 -2.72 -8.22
N ALA A 74 -30.32 -2.74 -9.20
CA ALA A 74 -29.41 -3.87 -9.42
C ALA A 74 -28.27 -3.86 -8.38
N PRO A 75 -27.79 -5.04 -7.93
CA PRO A 75 -26.59 -5.12 -7.11
C PRO A 75 -25.34 -4.86 -7.96
N HIS A 76 -24.26 -4.46 -7.28
CA HIS A 76 -22.92 -4.22 -7.81
C HIS A 76 -22.86 -3.23 -8.97
N LEU A 77 -23.72 -2.21 -8.94
CA LEU A 77 -23.65 -1.10 -9.88
C LEU A 77 -22.26 -0.45 -9.80
N LYS A 78 -21.75 -0.06 -10.96
CA LYS A 78 -20.52 0.70 -11.12
C LYS A 78 -20.83 1.88 -12.02
N GLU A 79 -20.22 3.03 -11.73
CA GLU A 79 -20.26 4.16 -12.65
C GLU A 79 -19.63 3.78 -13.99
N ASP A 80 -20.05 4.45 -15.05
CA ASP A 80 -19.45 4.28 -16.36
C ASP A 80 -17.95 4.57 -16.27
N LEU A 81 -17.16 3.82 -17.04
CA LEU A 81 -15.70 3.98 -17.09
C LEU A 81 -15.30 5.46 -17.27
N SER A 82 -15.97 6.16 -18.19
CA SER A 82 -15.69 7.58 -18.47
C SER A 82 -15.96 8.54 -17.31
N VAL A 83 -16.85 8.17 -16.38
CA VAL A 83 -17.16 8.96 -15.17
C VAL A 83 -16.09 8.69 -14.13
N GLN A 84 -15.77 7.43 -13.88
CA GLN A 84 -14.70 7.03 -12.97
C GLN A 84 -13.37 7.69 -13.36
N THR A 85 -13.01 7.66 -14.66
CA THR A 85 -11.80 8.32 -15.18
C THR A 85 -11.79 9.82 -14.88
N LYS A 86 -12.93 10.51 -15.04
CA LYS A 86 -13.02 11.95 -14.77
C LYS A 86 -12.88 12.26 -13.29
N LEU A 87 -13.56 11.52 -12.42
CA LEU A 87 -13.47 11.71 -10.97
C LEU A 87 -12.05 11.50 -10.47
N HIS A 88 -11.43 10.40 -10.91
CA HIS A 88 -10.03 10.08 -10.62
C HIS A 88 -9.08 11.17 -11.14
N GLN A 89 -9.25 11.63 -12.39
CA GLN A 89 -8.41 12.69 -12.97
C GLN A 89 -8.59 14.02 -12.22
N SER A 90 -9.81 14.42 -11.89
CA SER A 90 -10.06 15.65 -11.14
C SER A 90 -9.35 15.62 -9.79
N ARG A 91 -9.55 14.55 -9.02
CA ARG A 91 -8.94 14.38 -7.71
C ARG A 91 -7.41 14.30 -7.78
N PHE A 92 -6.88 13.64 -8.79
CA PHE A 92 -5.45 13.64 -9.06
C PHE A 92 -4.88 15.05 -9.31
N HIS A 93 -5.58 15.88 -10.09
CA HIS A 93 -5.16 17.26 -10.34
C HIS A 93 -5.25 18.13 -9.09
N GLU A 94 -6.19 17.87 -8.18
CA GLU A 94 -6.27 18.54 -6.88
C GLU A 94 -5.10 18.19 -5.95
N LEU A 95 -4.64 16.93 -5.99
CA LEU A 95 -3.50 16.46 -5.18
C LEU A 95 -2.13 16.84 -5.78
N LEU A 96 -2.08 17.30 -7.02
CA LEU A 96 -0.87 17.87 -7.60
C LEU A 96 -0.58 19.22 -6.95
N PRO A 97 0.65 19.47 -6.45
CA PRO A 97 1.01 20.80 -5.94
C PRO A 97 0.81 21.86 -7.04
N ASP A 98 0.30 23.04 -6.66
CA ASP A 98 0.01 24.15 -7.56
C ASP A 98 1.22 24.47 -8.47
N LEU A 99 1.05 24.20 -9.76
CA LEU A 99 2.08 24.27 -10.80
C LEU A 99 2.46 25.70 -11.21
N THR A 100 1.96 26.72 -10.49
CA THR A 100 2.26 28.14 -10.74
C THR A 100 3.53 28.64 -10.04
N ASP A 101 4.16 27.84 -9.17
CA ASP A 101 5.39 28.25 -8.47
C ASP A 101 6.62 28.30 -9.42
N PRO A 102 7.24 29.47 -9.65
CA PRO A 102 8.41 29.63 -10.52
C PRO A 102 9.68 28.93 -10.02
N ARG A 103 9.69 28.44 -8.77
CA ARG A 103 10.84 27.75 -8.15
C ARG A 103 10.88 26.26 -8.50
N ILE A 104 9.82 25.72 -9.10
CA ILE A 104 9.71 24.31 -9.48
C ILE A 104 10.32 24.13 -10.88
N ASN A 105 11.44 23.40 -10.95
CA ASN A 105 12.17 23.15 -12.20
C ASN A 105 11.31 22.30 -13.17
N ARG A 106 11.05 22.85 -14.36
CA ARG A 106 10.02 22.37 -15.31
C ARG A 106 10.49 21.28 -16.28
N SER A 107 11.77 20.92 -16.29
CA SER A 107 12.31 19.92 -17.20
C SER A 107 12.27 18.53 -16.56
N SER A 108 11.48 17.63 -17.17
CA SER A 108 11.29 16.20 -16.85
C SER A 108 10.61 15.88 -15.52
N ARG A 109 9.27 15.92 -15.48
CA ARG A 109 8.49 15.17 -14.48
C ARG A 109 7.28 14.49 -15.14
N PRO A 110 7.13 13.16 -15.05
CA PRO A 110 5.86 12.50 -15.33
C PRO A 110 4.83 12.85 -14.24
N SER A 111 3.54 12.57 -14.51
CA SER A 111 2.42 12.79 -13.59
C SER A 111 2.69 12.18 -12.20
N ASN A 112 2.17 12.80 -11.13
CA ASN A 112 2.23 12.30 -9.74
C ASN A 112 1.83 10.82 -9.52
N GLU A 113 1.05 10.19 -10.41
CA GLU A 113 0.65 8.77 -10.32
C GLU A 113 1.75 7.85 -10.87
N LEU A 114 2.37 8.21 -12.01
CA LEU A 114 3.58 7.54 -12.50
C LEU A 114 4.71 7.63 -11.47
N ARG A 115 4.70 8.61 -10.56
CA ARG A 115 5.69 8.70 -9.48
C ARG A 115 5.51 7.66 -8.37
N ARG A 116 4.43 6.88 -8.36
CA ARG A 116 4.17 5.91 -7.28
C ARG A 116 4.32 4.45 -7.70
N THR A 117 4.17 4.14 -8.97
CA THR A 117 4.29 2.76 -9.49
C THR A 117 5.46 2.59 -10.45
N HIS A 118 6.04 3.68 -10.96
CA HIS A 118 7.28 3.65 -11.72
C HIS A 118 8.43 4.10 -10.83
N GLY A 119 9.39 3.21 -10.60
CA GLY A 119 10.60 3.48 -9.83
C GLY A 119 11.79 3.86 -10.73
N PRO A 120 11.95 5.12 -11.15
CA PRO A 120 13.03 5.53 -12.06
C PRO A 120 14.44 5.38 -11.44
N ASN A 121 14.54 5.20 -10.12
CA ASN A 121 15.80 5.04 -9.40
C ASN A 121 16.06 3.55 -9.10
N ASN A 122 16.33 2.76 -10.14
CA ASN A 122 16.52 1.30 -10.05
C ASN A 122 15.35 0.56 -9.37
N GLY A 123 14.12 0.99 -9.62
CA GLY A 123 12.91 0.42 -9.05
C GLY A 123 12.39 1.13 -7.78
N LEU A 124 13.08 2.14 -7.26
CA LEU A 124 12.54 3.00 -6.18
C LEU A 124 12.02 4.32 -6.73
N LEU A 125 11.10 4.95 -6.00
CA LEU A 125 10.56 6.26 -6.33
C LEU A 125 11.61 7.36 -6.12
N ASP A 126 11.45 8.47 -6.84
CA ASP A 126 12.29 9.65 -6.65
C ASP A 126 12.15 10.23 -5.25
N GLY A 127 13.22 10.82 -4.72
CA GLY A 127 13.24 11.55 -3.46
C GLY A 127 14.35 11.08 -2.51
N MET A 128 14.31 11.60 -1.28
CA MET A 128 15.18 11.16 -0.21
C MET A 128 14.81 9.74 0.20
N VAL A 129 15.81 8.85 0.30
CA VAL A 129 15.64 7.45 0.68
C VAL A 129 16.30 7.24 2.05
N VAL A 130 15.50 6.85 3.04
CA VAL A 130 15.95 6.58 4.41
C VAL A 130 15.55 5.15 4.77
N THR A 131 16.44 4.19 4.50
CA THR A 131 16.18 2.77 4.72
C THR A 131 16.97 2.16 5.87
N GLN A 132 17.79 2.94 6.58
CA GLN A 132 18.66 2.43 7.65
C GLN A 132 18.92 3.48 8.73
N GLY A 133 19.38 3.01 9.89
CA GLY A 133 19.70 3.85 11.05
C GLY A 133 18.55 4.02 12.02
N ASN A 134 18.73 4.96 12.95
CA ASN A 134 17.69 5.37 13.90
C ASN A 134 16.95 6.57 13.30
N VAL A 135 15.67 6.38 12.98
CA VAL A 135 14.83 7.41 12.37
C VAL A 135 13.69 7.70 13.34
N LEU A 136 13.49 8.98 13.65
CA LEU A 136 12.37 9.45 14.46
C LEU A 136 11.38 10.18 13.54
N GLY A 137 10.17 9.64 13.39
CA GLY A 137 9.06 10.30 12.72
C GLY A 137 8.26 11.18 13.67
N LEU A 138 7.55 12.15 13.12
CA LEU A 138 6.57 12.95 13.85
C LEU A 138 5.17 12.43 13.56
N THR A 139 4.43 11.99 14.58
CA THR A 139 3.01 11.63 14.45
C THR A 139 2.15 12.62 15.24
N VAL A 140 1.25 13.32 14.55
CA VAL A 140 0.38 14.35 15.11
C VAL A 140 -1.04 13.82 15.15
N LEU A 141 -1.61 13.73 16.37
CA LEU A 141 -3.03 13.45 16.55
C LEU A 141 -3.82 14.74 16.37
N VAL A 142 -4.89 14.71 15.58
CA VAL A 142 -5.65 15.90 15.19
C VAL A 142 -7.12 15.74 15.57
N GLU A 143 -7.67 16.73 16.27
CA GLU A 143 -9.09 16.88 16.54
C GLU A 143 -9.65 18.09 15.77
N PHE A 144 -10.94 18.07 15.49
CA PHE A 144 -11.68 19.18 14.91
C PHE A 144 -12.45 19.93 15.99
N ALA A 145 -13.01 21.10 15.67
CA ALA A 145 -13.79 21.87 16.64
C ALA A 145 -15.05 21.12 17.15
N ASP A 146 -15.59 20.22 16.32
CA ASP A 146 -16.83 19.46 16.54
C ASP A 146 -16.61 17.94 16.67
N VAL A 147 -15.41 17.43 16.37
CA VAL A 147 -15.08 16.00 16.43
C VAL A 147 -13.82 15.77 17.26
N SER A 148 -14.00 15.02 18.35
CA SER A 148 -12.94 14.58 19.25
C SER A 148 -12.71 13.07 19.15
N THR A 149 -11.57 12.60 19.68
CA THR A 149 -11.24 11.16 19.74
C THR A 149 -11.09 10.68 21.18
N SER A 150 -11.50 9.44 21.42
CA SER A 150 -11.19 8.72 22.66
C SER A 150 -9.91 7.88 22.56
N VAL A 151 -9.32 7.76 21.36
CA VAL A 151 -8.01 7.15 21.15
C VAL A 151 -6.97 8.05 21.79
N THR A 152 -6.25 7.55 22.79
CA THR A 152 -5.29 8.37 23.52
C THR A 152 -3.94 8.42 22.80
N ARG A 153 -3.14 9.43 23.11
CA ARG A 153 -1.73 9.51 22.69
C ARG A 153 -0.95 8.24 23.03
N ASN A 154 -1.23 7.62 24.17
CA ASN A 154 -0.57 6.39 24.60
C ASN A 154 -1.00 5.18 23.77
N ASP A 155 -2.27 5.10 23.34
CA ASP A 155 -2.72 4.00 22.48
C ASP A 155 -1.98 4.00 21.14
N VAL A 156 -1.78 5.19 20.57
CA VAL A 156 -1.02 5.37 19.33
C VAL A 156 0.48 5.18 19.56
N ASP A 157 1.03 5.71 20.64
CA ASP A 157 2.45 5.52 20.98
C ASP A 157 2.81 4.04 21.14
N GLU A 158 1.98 3.26 21.84
CA GLU A 158 2.17 1.82 21.95
C GLU A 158 2.02 1.12 20.59
N MET A 159 1.04 1.50 19.76
CA MET A 159 0.85 0.94 18.42
C MET A 159 2.06 1.19 17.50
N LEU A 160 2.67 2.36 17.60
CA LEU A 160 3.78 2.74 16.73
C LEU A 160 5.15 2.30 17.28
N ASN A 161 5.35 2.37 18.59
CA ASN A 161 6.66 2.23 19.23
C ASN A 161 6.79 1.07 20.22
N GLY A 162 5.67 0.50 20.66
CA GLY A 162 5.62 -0.47 21.75
C GLY A 162 6.44 -1.72 21.46
N GLU A 163 7.09 -2.23 22.50
CA GLU A 163 7.74 -3.54 22.46
C GLU A 163 6.70 -4.62 22.77
N ASN A 164 6.66 -5.69 21.96
CA ASN A 164 5.68 -6.78 22.04
C ASN A 164 4.22 -6.28 21.98
N TYR A 165 3.92 -5.32 21.10
CA TYR A 165 2.58 -4.76 20.99
C TYR A 165 1.63 -5.74 20.29
N HIS A 166 0.56 -6.15 20.99
CA HIS A 166 -0.47 -7.07 20.45
C HIS A 166 -1.91 -6.61 20.69
N LYS A 167 -2.13 -5.34 21.09
CA LYS A 167 -3.49 -4.83 21.34
C LYS A 167 -4.29 -4.86 20.04
N ASN A 168 -5.61 -5.04 20.19
CA ASN A 168 -6.59 -5.15 19.09
C ASN A 168 -6.31 -6.30 18.12
N GLY A 169 -5.41 -7.24 18.46
CA GLY A 169 -5.02 -8.34 17.58
C GLY A 169 -3.91 -7.98 16.59
N ASN A 170 -3.26 -6.82 16.74
CA ASN A 170 -2.09 -6.48 15.94
C ASN A 170 -0.97 -7.51 16.17
N TYR A 171 -0.25 -7.84 15.10
CA TYR A 171 0.85 -8.80 15.20
C TYR A 171 2.05 -8.23 15.96
N CYS A 172 2.34 -6.94 15.79
CA CYS A 172 3.44 -6.22 16.45
C CYS A 172 3.18 -4.71 16.35
N SER A 173 4.09 -3.88 16.87
CA SER A 173 4.07 -2.43 16.59
C SER A 173 4.64 -2.11 15.21
N ALA A 174 4.37 -0.91 14.69
CA ALA A 174 4.97 -0.46 13.42
C ALA A 174 6.51 -0.47 13.46
N ARG A 175 7.11 -0.06 14.59
CA ARG A 175 8.56 -0.13 14.82
C ARG A 175 9.09 -1.56 14.74
N GLU A 176 8.43 -2.51 15.38
CA GLU A 176 8.84 -3.92 15.35
C GLU A 176 8.69 -4.51 13.94
N TYR A 177 7.62 -4.16 13.23
CA TYR A 177 7.43 -4.55 11.84
C TYR A 177 8.62 -4.11 10.96
N PHE A 178 8.97 -2.83 10.96
CA PHE A 178 10.09 -2.33 10.16
C PHE A 178 11.44 -2.90 10.60
N LYS A 179 11.63 -3.14 11.90
CA LYS A 179 12.83 -3.79 12.42
C LYS A 179 12.95 -5.23 11.93
N MET A 180 11.86 -5.99 11.85
CA MET A 180 11.84 -7.34 11.28
C MET A 180 12.13 -7.32 9.78
N MET A 181 11.43 -6.47 9.01
CA MET A 181 11.56 -6.40 7.56
C MET A 181 12.94 -5.94 7.10
N SER A 182 13.55 -5.03 7.88
CA SER A 182 14.89 -4.50 7.60
C SER A 182 16.03 -5.32 8.19
N SER A 183 15.73 -6.47 8.81
CA SER A 183 16.73 -7.28 9.51
C SER A 183 17.52 -6.49 10.55
N GLY A 184 16.87 -5.54 11.21
CA GLY A 184 17.44 -4.67 12.23
C GLY A 184 18.18 -3.43 11.71
N LYS A 185 18.24 -3.21 10.39
CA LYS A 185 18.94 -2.06 9.79
C LYS A 185 18.18 -0.75 9.98
N LEU A 186 16.86 -0.78 9.98
CA LEU A 186 16.00 0.38 10.24
C LEU A 186 15.34 0.26 11.62
N ASN A 187 15.61 1.23 12.48
CA ASN A 187 14.90 1.43 13.73
C ASN A 187 14.07 2.71 13.61
N TYR A 188 12.84 2.56 13.10
CA TYR A 188 11.89 3.65 12.95
C TYR A 188 10.96 3.74 14.16
N SER A 189 11.03 4.86 14.88
CA SER A 189 10.13 5.21 15.99
C SER A 189 9.42 6.52 15.69
N ASN A 190 8.36 6.84 16.42
CA ASN A 190 7.60 8.07 16.26
C ASN A 190 7.48 8.85 17.56
N LEU A 191 7.64 10.18 17.53
CA LEU A 191 7.14 11.03 18.59
C LEU A 191 5.66 11.30 18.33
N VAL A 192 4.79 10.76 19.19
CA VAL A 192 3.35 11.03 19.13
C VAL A 192 3.01 12.29 19.93
N VAL A 193 2.46 13.29 19.25
CA VAL A 193 2.06 14.59 19.82
C VAL A 193 0.57 14.86 19.64
N GLY A 194 0.02 15.73 20.48
CA GLY A 194 -1.40 16.06 20.48
C GLY A 194 -2.26 15.18 21.41
N PRO A 195 -3.59 15.18 21.23
CA PRO A 195 -4.30 15.79 20.10
C PRO A 195 -4.17 17.31 20.04
N VAL A 196 -3.87 17.84 18.85
CA VAL A 196 -4.02 19.27 18.54
C VAL A 196 -5.45 19.50 18.09
N ARG A 197 -6.07 20.59 18.56
CA ARG A 197 -7.44 20.93 18.18
C ARG A 197 -7.43 22.04 17.14
N LEU A 198 -7.95 21.70 15.97
CA LEU A 198 -8.12 22.64 14.87
C LEU A 198 -9.28 23.61 15.16
N SER A 199 -9.23 24.78 14.53
CA SER A 199 -10.12 25.90 14.80
C SER A 199 -11.51 25.77 14.17
N HIS A 200 -11.67 24.94 13.14
CA HIS A 200 -12.92 24.78 12.41
C HIS A 200 -13.56 23.38 12.57
N PRO A 201 -14.87 23.24 12.28
CA PRO A 201 -15.52 21.93 12.19
C PRO A 201 -14.91 21.04 11.11
N ARG A 202 -15.04 19.71 11.23
CA ARG A 202 -14.44 18.73 10.30
C ARG A 202 -14.82 18.98 8.85
N ASP A 203 -16.08 19.34 8.58
CA ASP A 203 -16.56 19.62 7.22
C ASP A 203 -15.81 20.77 6.53
N TYR A 204 -15.33 21.77 7.27
CA TYR A 204 -14.51 22.84 6.70
C TYR A 204 -13.21 22.29 6.07
N TYR A 205 -12.61 21.29 6.70
CA TYR A 205 -11.35 20.70 6.26
C TYR A 205 -11.52 19.67 5.14
N LYS A 206 -12.75 19.34 4.72
CA LYS A 206 -12.97 18.65 3.45
C LYS A 206 -12.49 19.53 2.29
N GLU A 207 -12.70 20.84 2.36
CA GLU A 207 -12.30 21.79 1.31
C GLU A 207 -10.98 22.53 1.59
N ASN A 208 -10.42 22.39 2.80
CA ASN A 208 -9.23 23.12 3.24
C ASN A 208 -8.22 22.19 3.91
N LEU A 209 -6.99 22.13 3.41
CA LEU A 209 -5.95 21.30 4.00
C LEU A 209 -5.49 21.84 5.37
N PHE A 210 -5.55 21.02 6.41
CA PHE A 210 -5.22 21.44 7.79
C PHE A 210 -3.72 21.42 8.13
N VAL A 211 -2.87 20.88 7.27
CA VAL A 211 -1.47 20.54 7.62
C VAL A 211 -0.70 21.74 8.18
N LYS A 212 -0.84 22.92 7.56
CA LYS A 212 -0.18 24.13 8.06
C LYS A 212 -0.65 24.53 9.46
N GLU A 213 -1.97 24.50 9.71
CA GLU A 213 -2.53 24.86 11.02
C GLU A 213 -2.06 23.88 12.11
N ALA A 214 -2.08 22.58 11.82
CA ALA A 214 -1.57 21.57 12.75
C ALA A 214 -0.07 21.77 13.04
N MET A 215 0.74 22.05 12.02
CA MET A 215 2.18 22.31 12.21
C MET A 215 2.46 23.60 12.98
N ASP A 216 1.67 24.66 12.75
CA ASP A 216 1.78 25.90 13.52
C ASP A 216 1.54 25.65 15.01
N ILE A 217 0.55 24.82 15.37
CA ILE A 217 0.29 24.43 16.77
C ILE A 217 1.45 23.57 17.32
N VAL A 218 1.88 22.56 16.56
CA VAL A 218 2.96 21.64 16.97
C VAL A 218 4.26 22.39 17.27
N VAL A 219 4.64 23.34 16.43
CA VAL A 219 5.91 24.06 16.59
C VAL A 219 5.77 25.23 17.56
N ASN A 220 4.73 26.07 17.42
CA ASN A 220 4.65 27.33 18.16
C ASN A 220 4.04 27.16 19.56
N ASP A 221 3.06 26.28 19.72
CA ASP A 221 2.32 26.12 20.97
C ASP A 221 2.85 24.94 21.80
N LEU A 222 3.20 23.82 21.13
CA LEU A 222 3.76 22.64 21.79
C LEU A 222 5.31 22.66 21.84
N HIS A 223 5.95 23.62 21.18
CA HIS A 223 7.40 23.80 21.16
C HIS A 223 8.18 22.55 20.72
N VAL A 224 7.62 21.78 19.78
CA VAL A 224 8.30 20.62 19.20
C VAL A 224 9.44 21.10 18.29
N ASP A 225 10.66 20.71 18.62
CA ASP A 225 11.84 20.95 17.79
C ASP A 225 11.84 19.99 16.60
N LEU A 226 11.71 20.52 15.38
CA LEU A 226 11.66 19.68 14.17
C LEU A 226 13.03 19.09 13.79
N SER A 227 14.14 19.63 14.29
CA SER A 227 15.48 19.14 13.95
C SER A 227 15.74 17.71 14.44
N GLN A 228 14.99 17.23 15.44
CA GLN A 228 15.07 15.85 15.91
C GLN A 228 14.56 14.80 14.90
N PHE A 229 13.81 15.23 13.89
CA PHE A 229 13.22 14.36 12.86
C PHE A 229 13.97 14.42 11.52
N ASP A 230 15.18 15.01 11.51
CA ASP A 230 16.07 15.07 10.34
C ASP A 230 17.27 14.15 10.60
N SER A 231 17.08 12.85 10.40
CA SER A 231 18.13 11.85 10.62
C SER A 231 19.27 11.94 9.60
N THR A 232 19.05 12.63 8.48
CA THR A 232 20.01 12.79 7.38
C THR A 232 20.85 14.06 7.51
N GLY A 233 20.38 15.07 8.24
CA GLY A 233 21.04 16.36 8.39
C GLY A 233 20.87 17.28 7.16
N GLU A 234 19.88 17.01 6.32
CA GLU A 234 19.60 17.75 5.06
C GLU A 234 18.67 18.97 5.29
N GLY A 235 18.30 19.23 6.55
CA GLY A 235 17.39 20.30 6.94
C GLY A 235 15.94 20.01 6.54
N ILE A 236 15.57 18.74 6.41
CA ILE A 236 14.22 18.28 6.03
C ILE A 236 13.78 17.19 7.01
N VAL A 237 12.54 17.27 7.50
CA VAL A 237 11.94 16.21 8.31
C VAL A 237 11.74 14.94 7.47
N ASP A 238 12.19 13.79 7.99
CA ASP A 238 12.16 12.50 7.30
C ASP A 238 10.73 11.98 7.06
N ALA A 239 9.85 12.10 8.06
CA ALA A 239 8.46 11.63 7.97
C ALA A 239 7.52 12.36 8.95
N ILE A 240 6.38 12.82 8.44
CA ILE A 240 5.29 13.42 9.23
C ILE A 240 4.00 12.65 8.95
N ASN A 241 3.30 12.23 10.01
CA ASN A 241 2.04 11.53 9.95
C ASN A 241 0.95 12.32 10.68
N PHE A 242 -0.16 12.62 10.01
CA PHE A 242 -1.35 13.22 10.62
C PHE A 242 -2.46 12.18 10.76
N LEU A 243 -2.87 11.91 12.00
CA LEU A 243 -3.95 11.00 12.33
C LEU A 243 -5.13 11.79 12.90
N TYR A 244 -6.17 12.03 12.09
CA TYR A 244 -7.31 12.84 12.52
C TYR A 244 -8.41 12.03 13.21
N ALA A 245 -9.16 12.68 14.10
CA ALA A 245 -10.19 12.03 14.90
C ALA A 245 -11.29 11.39 14.05
N GLY A 246 -11.58 10.12 14.33
CA GLY A 246 -12.60 9.32 13.66
C GLY A 246 -12.04 8.38 12.59
N MET A 247 -12.94 7.63 11.95
CA MET A 247 -12.63 6.77 10.81
C MET A 247 -12.18 7.61 9.61
N SER A 248 -11.41 7.00 8.71
CA SER A 248 -11.04 7.62 7.44
C SER A 248 -12.28 8.01 6.64
N LEU A 249 -12.38 9.29 6.32
CA LEU A 249 -13.34 9.86 5.38
C LEU A 249 -12.71 9.84 4.01
N TYR A 250 -13.47 9.51 2.98
CA TYR A 250 -13.02 9.52 1.58
C TYR A 250 -13.66 10.71 0.87
N GLU A 251 -13.39 11.91 1.41
CA GLU A 251 -14.00 13.16 0.96
C GLU A 251 -12.97 14.29 0.97
N GLY A 252 -12.87 15.03 -0.15
CA GLY A 252 -12.02 16.22 -0.27
C GLY A 252 -10.57 16.00 0.19
N ASN A 253 -10.05 16.94 0.98
CA ASN A 253 -8.72 16.92 1.60
C ASN A 253 -8.61 15.96 2.80
N LEU A 254 -9.72 15.43 3.32
CA LEU A 254 -9.70 14.46 4.42
C LEU A 254 -9.60 13.00 3.95
N TRP A 255 -9.87 12.75 2.66
CA TRP A 255 -9.52 11.50 2.00
C TRP A 255 -8.05 11.18 2.23
N PRO A 256 -7.71 10.02 2.81
CA PRO A 256 -6.32 9.75 3.13
C PRO A 256 -5.40 9.84 1.91
N HIS A 257 -4.20 10.37 2.11
CA HIS A 257 -3.25 10.55 1.01
C HIS A 257 -1.85 10.78 1.57
N ASN A 258 -0.89 10.57 0.68
CA ASN A 258 0.48 10.99 0.86
C ASN A 258 0.77 12.10 -0.15
N SER A 259 1.30 13.23 0.33
CA SER A 259 1.64 14.36 -0.53
C SER A 259 2.86 15.11 0.00
N VAL A 260 3.17 16.23 -0.63
CA VAL A 260 4.24 17.12 -0.23
C VAL A 260 3.69 18.44 0.27
N THR A 261 4.32 19.00 1.29
CA THR A 261 4.08 20.35 1.79
C THR A 261 5.40 20.95 2.23
N GLU A 262 5.74 22.12 1.69
CA GLU A 262 6.97 22.83 2.01
C GLU A 262 6.66 23.97 2.97
N LEU A 263 6.80 23.69 4.26
CA LEU A 263 6.77 24.67 5.34
C LEU A 263 8.18 24.76 5.93
N GLU A 264 8.55 25.92 6.48
CA GLU A 264 9.83 26.12 7.12
C GLU A 264 9.63 26.65 8.54
N TYR A 265 10.24 25.97 9.51
CA TYR A 265 10.22 26.33 10.92
C TYR A 265 11.64 26.23 11.48
N ASN A 266 12.16 27.34 12.00
CA ASN A 266 13.47 27.40 12.65
C ASN A 266 14.62 26.79 11.80
N GLY A 267 14.57 26.95 10.47
CA GLY A 267 15.58 26.44 9.55
C GLY A 267 15.42 24.97 9.14
N ILE A 268 14.37 24.28 9.60
CA ILE A 268 14.01 22.91 9.18
C ILE A 268 12.76 22.98 8.30
N ARG A 269 12.78 22.25 7.18
CA ARG A 269 11.66 22.17 6.24
C ARG A 269 10.85 20.89 6.42
N THR A 270 9.56 20.99 6.19
CA THR A 270 8.71 19.81 5.93
C THR A 270 8.78 19.45 4.46
N TYR A 271 8.49 18.20 4.12
CA TYR A 271 8.28 17.82 2.73
C TYR A 271 7.19 16.76 2.62
N PHE A 272 7.51 15.48 2.76
CA PHE A 272 6.49 14.44 2.68
C PHE A 272 5.64 14.36 3.95
N TYR A 273 4.33 14.17 3.77
CA TYR A 273 3.42 13.86 4.87
C TYR A 273 2.38 12.82 4.46
N LEU A 274 1.95 12.05 5.46
CA LEU A 274 0.75 11.22 5.44
C LEU A 274 -0.39 11.93 6.16
N LEU A 275 -1.59 11.82 5.62
CA LEU A 275 -2.83 12.20 6.27
C LEU A 275 -3.81 11.03 6.21
N THR A 276 -4.35 10.59 7.34
CA THR A 276 -5.38 9.53 7.42
C THR A 276 -6.22 9.64 8.69
N GLY A 277 -7.35 8.93 8.73
CA GLY A 277 -8.17 8.80 9.93
C GLY A 277 -7.48 7.95 10.99
N LEU A 278 -7.62 8.35 12.25
CA LEU A 278 -7.05 7.65 13.41
C LEU A 278 -7.81 6.36 13.75
N GLY A 279 -9.09 6.29 13.38
CA GLY A 279 -9.99 5.19 13.75
C GLY A 279 -10.53 5.32 15.18
N GLN A 280 -11.04 4.20 15.70
CA GLN A 280 -11.59 4.08 17.05
C GLN A 280 -10.67 3.24 17.95
N PRO A 281 -10.72 3.38 19.30
CA PRO A 281 -9.76 2.77 20.24
C PRO A 281 -9.51 1.26 20.07
N ASN A 282 -10.52 0.52 19.64
CA ASN A 282 -10.46 -0.94 19.50
C ASN A 282 -10.26 -1.41 18.05
N THR A 283 -9.98 -0.49 17.13
CA THR A 283 -9.88 -0.74 15.69
C THR A 283 -8.58 -0.26 15.06
N ILE A 284 -7.71 0.42 15.84
CA ILE A 284 -6.43 0.90 15.33
C ILE A 284 -5.54 -0.27 14.90
N SER A 285 -4.96 -0.15 13.72
CA SER A 285 -4.18 -1.19 13.06
C SER A 285 -2.94 -0.60 12.38
N ILE A 286 -1.89 -1.40 12.25
CA ILE A 286 -0.59 -0.92 11.73
C ILE A 286 -0.49 -0.96 10.20
N GLY A 287 -1.36 -1.71 9.52
CA GLY A 287 -1.20 -2.05 8.10
C GLY A 287 -1.05 -0.84 7.18
N THR A 288 -2.05 0.04 7.14
CA THR A 288 -1.99 1.27 6.34
C THR A 288 -0.83 2.17 6.78
N PHE A 289 -0.61 2.35 8.08
CA PHE A 289 0.51 3.16 8.56
C PHE A 289 1.86 2.63 8.03
N CYS A 290 2.07 1.31 8.07
CA CYS A 290 3.27 0.68 7.54
C CYS A 290 3.40 0.84 6.01
N HIS A 291 2.32 0.67 5.25
CA HIS A 291 2.33 0.88 3.80
C HIS A 291 2.78 2.30 3.45
N GLU A 292 2.16 3.30 4.08
CA GLU A 292 2.47 4.70 3.82
C GLU A 292 3.88 5.08 4.30
N THR A 293 4.34 4.51 5.42
CA THR A 293 5.73 4.68 5.88
C THR A 293 6.73 4.12 4.86
N GLY A 294 6.38 3.02 4.17
CA GLY A 294 7.16 2.48 3.06
C GLY A 294 7.40 3.50 1.94
N HIS A 295 6.37 4.28 1.59
CA HIS A 295 6.52 5.40 0.66
C HIS A 295 7.31 6.56 1.24
N LEU A 296 7.04 6.97 2.48
CA LEU A 296 7.66 8.15 3.10
C LEU A 296 9.17 7.98 3.24
N LEU A 297 9.61 6.87 3.80
CA LEU A 297 11.01 6.63 4.13
C LEU A 297 11.76 5.86 3.04
N CYS A 298 11.20 4.74 2.61
CA CYS A 298 11.92 3.80 1.74
C CYS A 298 11.75 4.14 0.26
N ARG A 299 10.82 5.06 -0.07
CA ARG A 299 10.43 5.37 -1.44
C ARG A 299 10.04 4.12 -2.23
N PHE A 300 9.40 3.16 -1.55
CA PHE A 300 8.87 2.00 -2.24
C PHE A 300 7.75 2.40 -3.19
N PRO A 301 7.70 1.84 -4.41
CA PRO A 301 6.53 1.99 -5.26
C PRO A 301 5.36 1.17 -4.73
N ASP A 302 4.15 1.62 -5.04
CA ASP A 302 2.98 0.75 -5.12
C ASP A 302 3.25 -0.32 -6.19
N ILE A 303 2.93 -1.58 -5.86
CA ILE A 303 3.13 -2.72 -6.75
C ILE A 303 1.80 -3.40 -7.11
N TYR A 304 0.76 -2.57 -7.23
CA TYR A 304 -0.51 -2.78 -7.92
C TYR A 304 -0.68 -1.69 -9.00
N ASP A 305 -1.73 -1.76 -9.80
CA ASP A 305 -2.02 -0.79 -10.86
C ASP A 305 -3.23 0.10 -10.52
N TYR A 306 -3.13 1.38 -10.86
CA TYR A 306 -4.21 2.34 -10.74
C TYR A 306 -5.12 2.42 -11.98
N GLY A 307 -4.73 1.80 -13.11
CA GLY A 307 -5.58 1.61 -14.29
C GLY A 307 -5.84 2.90 -15.06
N LYS A 308 -4.81 3.56 -15.58
CA LYS A 308 -4.99 4.88 -16.24
C LYS A 308 -4.27 5.05 -17.57
N ARG A 309 -3.55 4.04 -18.05
CA ARG A 309 -2.47 4.30 -19.01
C ARG A 309 -2.91 4.28 -20.47
N ASP A 310 -3.95 3.52 -20.84
CA ASP A 310 -4.33 3.35 -22.25
C ASP A 310 -5.80 3.77 -22.55
N ASN A 311 -6.39 4.64 -21.72
CA ASN A 311 -7.84 4.92 -21.64
C ASN A 311 -8.70 3.71 -21.25
N ASP A 312 -8.09 2.67 -20.69
CA ASP A 312 -8.74 1.64 -19.89
C ASP A 312 -8.64 1.99 -18.39
N LEU A 313 -9.55 1.43 -17.58
CA LEU A 313 -9.42 1.38 -16.11
C LEU A 313 -9.27 -0.07 -15.66
N ASP A 314 -8.68 -0.90 -16.51
CA ASP A 314 -8.36 -2.28 -16.16
C ASP A 314 -7.16 -2.22 -15.22
N LYS A 315 -7.48 -2.15 -13.93
CA LYS A 315 -6.52 -2.28 -12.84
C LYS A 315 -6.06 -3.74 -12.77
N SER A 316 -4.82 -3.99 -12.37
CA SER A 316 -4.30 -5.22 -11.76
C SER A 316 -4.17 -5.11 -10.24
N ALA A 317 -4.34 -6.24 -9.53
CA ALA A 317 -3.95 -6.34 -8.12
C ALA A 317 -2.41 -6.36 -7.93
N GLY A 318 -1.66 -6.47 -9.04
CA GLY A 318 -0.21 -6.53 -9.10
C GLY A 318 0.35 -7.71 -8.33
N ILE A 319 1.01 -7.45 -7.19
CA ILE A 319 1.47 -8.52 -6.29
C ILE A 319 0.39 -9.00 -5.30
N GLY A 320 -0.78 -8.34 -5.25
CA GLY A 320 -1.87 -8.64 -4.33
C GLY A 320 -1.45 -8.64 -2.86
N ASP A 321 -1.98 -9.61 -2.12
CA ASP A 321 -1.77 -9.76 -0.67
C ASP A 321 -0.33 -10.19 -0.32
N TYR A 322 0.49 -10.53 -1.32
CA TYR A 322 1.84 -11.04 -1.15
C TYR A 322 2.89 -9.94 -0.93
N CYS A 323 2.51 -8.68 -0.73
CA CYS A 323 3.41 -7.65 -0.22
C CYS A 323 2.68 -6.53 0.52
N LEU A 324 3.36 -5.91 1.49
CA LEU A 324 2.91 -4.65 2.10
C LEU A 324 2.54 -3.57 1.07
N MET A 325 3.34 -3.43 0.00
CA MET A 325 3.13 -2.40 -1.03
C MET A 325 2.14 -2.85 -2.13
N GLY A 326 1.55 -4.04 -1.99
CA GLY A 326 0.37 -4.50 -2.70
C GLY A 326 -0.89 -4.20 -1.89
N SER A 327 -1.84 -5.15 -1.87
CA SER A 327 -2.98 -5.15 -0.95
C SER A 327 -2.66 -5.80 0.40
N GLY A 328 -1.45 -6.34 0.59
CA GLY A 328 -1.06 -7.10 1.78
C GLY A 328 -1.06 -6.29 3.08
N ASN A 329 -1.11 -4.96 3.02
CA ASN A 329 -1.32 -4.11 4.18
C ASN A 329 -2.73 -4.23 4.79
N HIS A 330 -3.70 -4.81 4.07
CA HIS A 330 -5.08 -5.00 4.52
C HIS A 330 -5.34 -6.36 5.17
N LEU A 331 -4.37 -7.28 5.13
CA LEU A 331 -4.48 -8.61 5.74
C LEU A 331 -4.89 -8.55 7.21
N ASN A 332 -5.84 -9.42 7.57
CA ASN A 332 -6.43 -9.46 8.90
C ASN A 332 -6.97 -8.08 9.35
N ASN A 333 -7.62 -7.35 8.45
CA ASN A 333 -8.12 -5.98 8.66
C ASN A 333 -7.00 -4.98 9.02
N GLY A 334 -5.82 -5.16 8.43
CA GLY A 334 -4.63 -4.35 8.68
C GLY A 334 -3.90 -4.65 9.99
N LEU A 335 -4.35 -5.63 10.77
CA LEU A 335 -3.72 -6.02 12.04
C LEU A 335 -2.45 -6.85 11.82
N THR A 336 -2.30 -7.49 10.66
CA THR A 336 -1.15 -8.36 10.34
C THR A 336 -0.74 -8.11 8.89
N PRO A 337 -0.10 -6.97 8.59
CA PRO A 337 0.33 -6.67 7.23
C PRO A 337 1.32 -7.73 6.72
N SER A 338 1.21 -8.07 5.43
CA SER A 338 2.16 -8.93 4.74
C SER A 338 3.59 -8.41 4.93
N PRO A 339 4.60 -9.30 4.98
CA PRO A 339 5.99 -8.90 4.79
C PRO A 339 6.20 -8.04 3.55
N VAL A 340 7.20 -7.16 3.60
CA VAL A 340 7.77 -6.52 2.41
C VAL A 340 8.43 -7.63 1.58
N CYS A 341 8.08 -7.71 0.29
CA CYS A 341 8.54 -8.81 -0.56
C CYS A 341 10.06 -8.72 -0.77
N ALA A 342 10.66 -9.87 -1.10
CA ALA A 342 12.10 -9.97 -1.32
C ALA A 342 12.65 -8.91 -2.29
N TYR A 343 11.89 -8.55 -3.34
CA TYR A 343 12.28 -7.52 -4.29
C TYR A 343 12.55 -6.16 -3.63
N LEU A 344 11.58 -5.63 -2.87
CA LEU A 344 11.70 -4.33 -2.22
C LEU A 344 12.70 -4.36 -1.05
N ARG A 345 12.76 -5.47 -0.29
CA ARG A 345 13.81 -5.65 0.74
C ARG A 345 15.21 -5.57 0.14
N ASN A 346 15.42 -6.18 -1.03
CA ASN A 346 16.69 -6.10 -1.74
C ASN A 346 17.01 -4.66 -2.20
N LEU A 347 16.04 -3.95 -2.78
CA LEU A 347 16.24 -2.56 -3.23
C LEU A 347 16.52 -1.60 -2.06
N ALA A 348 15.91 -1.83 -0.89
CA ALA A 348 16.18 -1.06 0.33
C ALA A 348 17.55 -1.34 0.96
N GLY A 349 18.29 -2.34 0.46
CA GLY A 349 19.56 -2.78 1.05
C GLY A 349 19.38 -3.58 2.34
N TRP A 350 18.21 -4.19 2.56
CA TRP A 350 17.91 -4.91 3.80
C TRP A 350 18.48 -6.33 3.84
N CYS A 351 18.79 -6.93 2.69
CA CYS A 351 19.30 -8.29 2.62
C CYS A 351 20.84 -8.35 2.53
N ASP A 352 21.49 -8.94 3.53
CA ASP A 352 22.95 -9.16 3.57
C ASP A 352 23.36 -10.49 2.92
N ASN A 353 22.49 -11.49 2.98
CA ASN A 353 22.77 -12.83 2.48
C ASN A 353 22.22 -12.99 1.06
N HIS A 354 23.11 -13.17 0.08
CA HIS A 354 22.74 -13.35 -1.34
C HIS A 354 23.08 -14.76 -1.78
N ILE A 355 22.06 -15.57 -2.04
CA ILE A 355 22.15 -16.93 -2.54
C ILE A 355 21.98 -16.89 -4.06
N ASP A 356 23.05 -17.27 -4.76
CA ASP A 356 23.11 -17.34 -6.22
C ASP A 356 22.57 -18.68 -6.73
N LEU A 357 21.42 -18.64 -7.39
CA LEU A 357 20.74 -19.82 -7.90
C LEU A 357 21.28 -20.28 -9.26
N ASN A 358 22.09 -19.46 -9.96
CA ASN A 358 22.59 -19.79 -11.30
C ASN A 358 23.51 -21.03 -11.33
N ASN A 359 24.09 -21.43 -10.19
CA ASN A 359 24.92 -22.64 -10.11
C ASN A 359 24.11 -23.95 -10.12
N GLY A 360 22.78 -23.87 -9.97
CA GLY A 360 21.91 -25.03 -9.80
C GLY A 360 22.18 -25.82 -8.50
N GLY A 361 21.43 -26.89 -8.30
CA GLY A 361 21.52 -27.78 -7.15
C GLY A 361 20.35 -27.65 -6.16
N ALA A 362 20.55 -28.20 -4.97
CA ALA A 362 19.54 -28.25 -3.92
C ALA A 362 19.62 -27.00 -3.03
N PHE A 363 18.48 -26.37 -2.80
CA PHE A 363 18.35 -25.17 -1.99
C PHE A 363 17.26 -25.31 -0.94
N THR A 364 17.37 -24.53 0.14
CA THR A 364 16.38 -24.46 1.20
C THR A 364 15.98 -23.00 1.42
N ALA A 365 14.72 -22.68 1.16
CA ALA A 365 14.13 -21.40 1.52
C ALA A 365 13.53 -21.49 2.93
N LYS A 366 14.11 -20.75 3.87
CA LYS A 366 13.65 -20.69 5.26
C LYS A 366 12.65 -19.55 5.44
N HIS A 367 11.48 -19.85 6.01
CA HIS A 367 10.46 -18.85 6.34
C HIS A 367 10.99 -17.83 7.37
N GLY A 368 10.58 -16.57 7.24
CA GLY A 368 10.98 -15.49 8.14
C GLY A 368 12.43 -15.06 8.02
N ASN A 369 13.18 -15.57 7.03
CA ASN A 369 14.58 -15.20 6.81
C ASN A 369 14.71 -13.91 5.98
N TYR A 370 14.25 -12.79 6.54
CA TYR A 370 14.14 -11.51 5.83
C TYR A 370 15.49 -10.85 5.48
N ASP A 371 16.62 -11.39 5.94
CA ASP A 371 17.96 -10.90 5.60
C ASP A 371 18.52 -11.53 4.30
N THR A 372 17.78 -12.46 3.69
CA THR A 372 18.25 -13.31 2.61
C THR A 372 17.51 -13.05 1.31
N ILE A 373 18.26 -13.10 0.21
CA ILE A 373 17.79 -13.08 -1.18
C ILE A 373 18.26 -14.35 -1.89
N MET A 374 17.33 -15.09 -2.47
CA MET A 374 17.63 -16.19 -3.38
C MET A 374 17.34 -15.72 -4.81
N LYS A 375 18.39 -15.49 -5.60
CA LYS A 375 18.30 -14.79 -6.88
C LYS A 375 18.84 -15.66 -8.01
N PHE A 376 18.03 -15.81 -9.06
CA PHE A 376 18.48 -16.33 -10.35
C PHE A 376 18.64 -15.16 -11.31
N ARG A 377 19.87 -14.88 -11.73
CA ARG A 377 20.21 -13.75 -12.60
C ARG A 377 20.05 -14.13 -14.07
N LEU A 378 19.71 -13.13 -14.87
CA LEU A 378 19.74 -13.19 -16.33
C LEU A 378 20.95 -12.40 -16.85
N ASP A 379 21.15 -12.41 -18.16
CA ASP A 379 22.18 -11.62 -18.85
C ASP A 379 21.90 -10.11 -18.75
N LYS A 380 20.62 -9.71 -18.75
CA LYS A 380 20.19 -8.36 -18.38
C LYS A 380 20.20 -8.21 -16.86
N PRO A 381 20.96 -7.27 -16.29
CA PRO A 381 21.08 -7.14 -14.84
C PRO A 381 19.80 -6.65 -14.15
N ASN A 382 18.93 -5.95 -14.89
CA ASN A 382 17.65 -5.45 -14.39
C ASN A 382 16.57 -6.52 -14.30
N GLU A 383 16.62 -7.56 -15.14
CA GLU A 383 15.62 -8.65 -15.19
C GLU A 383 16.15 -9.90 -14.45
N TYR A 384 15.36 -10.46 -13.54
CA TYR A 384 15.78 -11.63 -12.76
C TYR A 384 14.59 -12.32 -12.05
N PHE A 385 14.84 -13.50 -11.49
CA PHE A 385 13.87 -14.19 -10.63
C PHE A 385 14.32 -14.20 -9.17
N LEU A 386 13.37 -14.03 -8.27
CA LEU A 386 13.56 -14.15 -6.82
C LEU A 386 12.70 -15.27 -6.26
N ILE A 387 13.24 -16.02 -5.30
CA ILE A 387 12.55 -17.12 -4.63
C ILE A 387 12.43 -16.79 -3.14
N GLU A 388 11.24 -16.98 -2.57
CA GLU A 388 10.97 -16.71 -1.15
C GLU A 388 10.03 -17.77 -0.56
N ASN A 389 10.25 -18.16 0.70
CA ASN A 389 9.31 -19.03 1.42
C ASN A 389 8.25 -18.15 2.10
N ARG A 390 7.01 -18.27 1.62
CA ARG A 390 5.81 -17.56 2.09
C ARG A 390 4.79 -18.55 2.67
N THR A 391 5.29 -19.52 3.43
CA THR A 391 4.43 -20.44 4.21
C THR A 391 3.61 -19.65 5.20
N ALA A 392 2.33 -20.00 5.41
CA ALA A 392 1.41 -19.32 6.34
C ALA A 392 1.79 -19.48 7.82
N LEU A 393 2.89 -18.84 8.22
CA LEU A 393 3.46 -18.76 9.55
C LEU A 393 3.70 -17.28 9.89
N ASP A 394 3.69 -16.93 11.17
CA ASP A 394 3.99 -15.56 11.64
C ASP A 394 3.22 -14.46 10.86
N LEU A 395 3.92 -13.51 10.24
CA LEU A 395 3.33 -12.43 9.43
C LEU A 395 2.60 -12.94 8.17
N ASP A 396 2.97 -14.10 7.65
CA ASP A 396 2.34 -14.72 6.47
C ASP A 396 1.10 -15.56 6.82
N LYS A 397 0.75 -15.68 8.11
CA LYS A 397 -0.36 -16.52 8.60
C LYS A 397 -1.70 -16.26 7.90
N ASN A 398 -1.94 -15.03 7.45
CA ASN A 398 -3.21 -14.62 6.83
C ASN A 398 -3.13 -14.54 5.30
N LEU A 399 -2.03 -14.96 4.66
CA LEU A 399 -1.97 -15.02 3.21
C LEU A 399 -3.02 -15.97 2.63
N PRO A 400 -3.55 -15.69 1.43
CA PRO A 400 -4.53 -16.54 0.78
C PRO A 400 -3.95 -17.88 0.27
N SER A 401 -2.63 -17.94 0.04
CA SER A 401 -1.89 -19.17 -0.26
C SER A 401 -0.68 -19.34 0.67
N SER A 402 -0.13 -20.55 0.71
CA SER A 402 1.03 -20.90 1.53
C SER A 402 1.99 -21.77 0.72
N GLY A 403 3.22 -21.29 0.48
CA GLY A 403 4.20 -22.05 -0.27
C GLY A 403 5.43 -21.24 -0.70
N LEU A 404 6.10 -21.72 -1.75
CA LEU A 404 7.23 -21.05 -2.37
C LEU A 404 6.70 -19.96 -3.33
N ALA A 405 7.08 -18.71 -3.10
CA ALA A 405 6.86 -17.62 -4.01
C ALA A 405 8.00 -17.53 -5.02
N ILE A 406 7.65 -17.32 -6.29
CA ILE A 406 8.60 -17.06 -7.37
C ILE A 406 8.20 -15.73 -8.01
N TYR A 407 9.06 -14.73 -7.88
CA TYR A 407 8.84 -13.41 -8.45
C TYR A 407 9.66 -13.24 -9.74
N HIS A 408 9.04 -12.71 -10.79
CA HIS A 408 9.73 -12.19 -11.97
C HIS A 408 9.86 -10.68 -11.84
N CYS A 409 11.11 -10.21 -11.74
CA CYS A 409 11.42 -8.83 -11.41
C CYS A 409 12.13 -8.16 -12.58
N ASP A 410 11.80 -6.88 -12.82
CA ASP A 410 12.56 -6.00 -13.68
C ASP A 410 12.57 -4.57 -13.11
N THR A 411 13.75 -4.03 -12.80
CA THR A 411 13.87 -2.65 -12.26
C THR A 411 13.53 -1.55 -13.25
N GLU A 412 13.43 -1.86 -14.55
CA GLU A 412 12.96 -0.93 -15.59
C GLU A 412 11.46 -1.10 -15.91
N GLY A 413 10.80 -2.08 -15.28
CA GLY A 413 9.36 -2.28 -15.37
C GLY A 413 8.55 -1.29 -14.52
N SER A 414 7.23 -1.40 -14.61
CA SER A 414 6.28 -0.71 -13.72
C SER A 414 5.05 -1.59 -13.57
N ASN A 415 4.44 -1.63 -12.39
CA ASN A 415 3.22 -2.42 -12.22
C ASN A 415 1.99 -1.83 -12.95
N GLU A 416 2.11 -0.64 -13.54
CA GLU A 416 1.17 -0.08 -14.52
C GLU A 416 1.33 -0.64 -15.94
N TYR A 417 2.38 -1.44 -16.19
CA TYR A 417 2.74 -1.91 -17.52
C TYR A 417 2.35 -3.38 -17.66
N GLU A 418 1.05 -3.62 -17.77
CA GLU A 418 0.46 -4.95 -17.60
C GLU A 418 0.56 -5.87 -18.82
N GLU A 419 1.08 -5.35 -19.94
CA GLU A 419 1.02 -6.02 -21.22
C GLU A 419 1.92 -7.26 -21.28
N GLY A 420 2.88 -7.38 -20.36
CA GLY A 420 3.83 -8.49 -20.31
C GLY A 420 4.69 -8.56 -21.58
N THR A 421 5.09 -7.41 -22.11
CA THR A 421 5.92 -7.24 -23.29
C THR A 421 7.32 -6.76 -22.92
N PRO A 422 8.34 -6.87 -23.79
CA PRO A 422 9.71 -6.44 -23.47
C PRO A 422 9.88 -4.97 -23.08
N THR A 423 8.95 -4.12 -23.49
CA THR A 423 9.01 -2.67 -23.30
C THR A 423 7.94 -2.14 -22.36
N ARG A 424 6.97 -2.98 -22.00
CA ARG A 424 5.89 -2.67 -21.06
C ARG A 424 5.53 -3.96 -20.32
N HIS A 425 6.04 -4.07 -19.10
CA HIS A 425 5.92 -5.23 -18.21
C HIS A 425 6.01 -4.80 -16.74
N TYR A 426 5.49 -5.65 -15.86
CA TYR A 426 5.52 -5.46 -14.42
C TYR A 426 6.94 -5.26 -13.89
N GLN A 427 7.06 -4.38 -12.90
CA GLN A 427 8.30 -4.22 -12.14
C GLN A 427 8.56 -5.45 -11.26
N VAL A 428 7.50 -5.97 -10.65
CA VAL A 428 7.49 -7.25 -9.96
C VAL A 428 6.17 -7.96 -10.21
N ALA A 429 6.24 -9.23 -10.63
CA ALA A 429 5.08 -10.09 -10.80
C ALA A 429 5.27 -11.39 -10.02
N LEU A 430 4.22 -11.84 -9.34
CA LEU A 430 4.18 -13.18 -8.75
C LEU A 430 3.78 -14.18 -9.85
N LEU A 431 4.62 -15.18 -10.09
CA LEU A 431 4.27 -16.28 -10.97
C LEU A 431 3.29 -17.21 -10.23
N GLN A 432 1.99 -16.97 -10.40
CA GLN A 432 0.91 -17.73 -9.75
C GLN A 432 0.96 -19.19 -10.18
N ALA A 433 1.10 -20.11 -9.23
CA ALA A 433 1.41 -21.52 -9.48
C ALA A 433 0.35 -22.26 -10.31
N ASP A 434 -0.90 -21.82 -10.27
CA ASP A 434 -1.97 -22.36 -11.11
C ASP A 434 -2.02 -21.77 -12.54
N GLY A 435 -1.30 -20.66 -12.78
CA GLY A 435 -1.22 -19.97 -14.05
C GLY A 435 -2.49 -19.24 -14.48
N ASN A 436 -3.43 -18.95 -13.57
CA ASN A 436 -4.69 -18.27 -13.87
C ASN A 436 -4.53 -16.78 -14.17
N ARG A 437 -3.46 -16.17 -13.62
CA ARG A 437 -3.18 -14.74 -13.70
C ARG A 437 -4.32 -13.90 -13.12
N ASP A 438 -4.86 -14.33 -11.98
CA ASP A 438 -5.98 -13.68 -11.31
C ASP A 438 -5.58 -12.30 -10.76
N LEU A 439 -4.33 -12.15 -10.30
CA LEU A 439 -3.77 -10.86 -9.90
C LEU A 439 -3.69 -9.87 -11.06
N GLU A 440 -3.07 -10.26 -12.19
CA GLU A 440 -2.94 -9.43 -13.39
C GLU A 440 -4.27 -9.11 -14.05
N ARG A 441 -5.28 -9.96 -13.85
CA ARG A 441 -6.64 -9.75 -14.37
C ARG A 441 -7.56 -9.10 -13.34
N ASN A 442 -7.04 -8.78 -12.16
CA ASN A 442 -7.76 -8.18 -11.03
C ASN A 442 -9.08 -8.89 -10.72
N LEU A 443 -9.00 -10.22 -10.70
CA LEU A 443 -10.12 -11.09 -10.33
C LEU A 443 -10.18 -11.27 -8.81
N ASN A 444 -9.03 -11.23 -8.14
CA ASN A 444 -8.88 -11.25 -6.69
C ASN A 444 -7.51 -10.66 -6.29
N ASN A 445 -7.25 -10.54 -4.98
CA ASN A 445 -5.98 -10.10 -4.41
C ASN A 445 -5.02 -11.25 -4.09
N GLY A 446 -5.39 -12.46 -4.50
CA GLY A 446 -4.71 -13.70 -4.27
C GLY A 446 -5.67 -14.80 -3.82
N ASP A 447 -5.33 -16.03 -4.14
CA ASP A 447 -6.08 -17.21 -3.74
C ASP A 447 -5.16 -18.41 -3.48
N ARG A 448 -5.75 -19.56 -3.14
CA ARG A 448 -4.99 -20.74 -2.71
C ARG A 448 -4.06 -21.30 -3.78
N GLY A 449 -4.30 -21.00 -5.06
CA GLY A 449 -3.55 -21.48 -6.22
C GLY A 449 -2.25 -20.74 -6.51
N ASP A 450 -1.99 -19.60 -5.85
CA ASP A 450 -0.92 -18.70 -6.29
C ASP A 450 0.50 -19.13 -5.90
N LEU A 451 0.71 -19.71 -4.71
CA LEU A 451 2.05 -20.13 -4.26
C LEU A 451 2.29 -21.62 -4.53
N PHE A 452 3.53 -21.96 -4.86
CA PHE A 452 3.91 -23.34 -5.14
C PHE A 452 3.96 -24.15 -3.84
N GLY A 453 3.01 -25.07 -3.68
CA GLY A 453 3.02 -26.09 -2.63
C GLY A 453 3.99 -27.24 -2.94
N GLU A 454 3.69 -28.45 -2.44
CA GLU A 454 4.48 -29.64 -2.80
C GLU A 454 4.33 -29.97 -4.29
N VAL A 455 5.46 -30.08 -4.98
CA VAL A 455 5.51 -30.49 -6.40
C VAL A 455 6.60 -31.54 -6.57
N THR A 456 6.23 -32.74 -7.01
CA THR A 456 7.18 -33.75 -7.49
C THR A 456 7.46 -33.51 -8.97
N GLY A 457 8.74 -33.37 -9.34
CA GLY A 457 9.12 -33.01 -10.72
C GLY A 457 9.14 -31.49 -10.95
N ILE A 458 9.00 -31.07 -12.21
CA ILE A 458 9.16 -29.66 -12.62
C ILE A 458 7.98 -28.82 -12.09
N ALA A 459 8.28 -27.83 -11.24
CA ALA A 459 7.33 -26.83 -10.77
C ALA A 459 7.27 -25.64 -11.74
N ILE A 460 8.42 -25.16 -12.21
CA ILE A 460 8.48 -24.10 -13.21
C ILE A 460 9.63 -24.31 -14.21
N SER A 461 9.39 -23.97 -15.47
CA SER A 461 10.37 -23.91 -16.55
C SER A 461 9.89 -22.96 -17.66
N SER A 462 10.66 -22.82 -18.73
CA SER A 462 10.23 -22.09 -19.92
C SER A 462 9.02 -22.72 -20.65
N ASN A 463 8.68 -23.98 -20.34
CA ASN A 463 7.59 -24.73 -20.98
C ASN A 463 6.37 -24.98 -20.08
N THR A 464 6.36 -24.48 -18.84
CA THR A 464 5.21 -24.59 -17.92
C THR A 464 4.27 -23.38 -18.05
N ASN A 465 3.09 -23.47 -17.43
CA ASN A 465 2.23 -22.34 -17.12
C ASN A 465 2.01 -22.30 -15.60
N PRO A 466 2.49 -21.26 -14.88
CA PRO A 466 3.24 -20.11 -15.38
C PRO A 466 4.61 -20.51 -15.93
N SER A 467 5.19 -19.69 -16.80
CA SER A 467 6.51 -19.95 -17.41
C SER A 467 7.60 -19.10 -16.76
N SER A 468 8.82 -19.62 -16.66
CA SER A 468 10.01 -18.82 -16.28
C SER A 468 10.61 -18.06 -17.47
N LYS A 469 9.87 -17.81 -18.55
CA LYS A 469 10.41 -17.07 -19.70
C LYS A 469 10.73 -15.62 -19.33
N ARG A 470 11.67 -15.05 -20.07
CA ARG A 470 11.97 -13.62 -20.04
C ARG A 470 10.79 -12.80 -20.59
N TRP A 471 10.78 -11.50 -20.35
CA TRP A 471 9.79 -10.59 -20.94
C TRP A 471 9.81 -10.58 -22.48
N ASP A 472 10.95 -10.91 -23.10
CA ASP A 472 11.09 -11.14 -24.55
C ASP A 472 10.67 -12.53 -25.04
N ARG A 473 10.09 -13.33 -24.15
CA ARG A 473 9.57 -14.67 -24.39
C ARG A 473 10.64 -15.71 -24.73
N THR A 474 11.91 -15.34 -24.63
CA THR A 474 13.01 -16.31 -24.75
C THR A 474 13.23 -17.06 -23.44
N ASP A 475 13.96 -18.17 -23.52
CA ASP A 475 14.22 -19.03 -22.37
C ASP A 475 15.15 -18.32 -21.37
N SER A 476 14.77 -18.31 -20.09
CA SER A 476 15.61 -17.78 -19.01
C SER A 476 16.68 -18.75 -18.55
N GLY A 477 16.52 -20.04 -18.84
CA GLY A 477 17.32 -21.13 -18.30
C GLY A 477 16.98 -21.54 -16.87
N LEU A 478 16.02 -20.88 -16.21
CA LEU A 478 15.58 -21.25 -14.86
C LEU A 478 14.61 -22.42 -14.92
N VAL A 479 14.98 -23.52 -14.26
CA VAL A 479 14.07 -24.63 -13.95
C VAL A 479 14.07 -24.87 -12.44
N ILE A 480 12.88 -24.94 -11.84
CA ILE A 480 12.71 -25.33 -10.43
C ILE A 480 11.90 -26.62 -10.37
N SER A 481 12.34 -27.56 -9.56
CA SER A 481 11.69 -28.86 -9.39
C SER A 481 11.74 -29.36 -7.96
N ASN A 482 10.94 -30.39 -7.66
CA ASN A 482 10.95 -31.13 -6.40
C ASN A 482 10.80 -30.20 -5.18
N VAL A 483 9.77 -29.34 -5.23
CA VAL A 483 9.40 -28.42 -4.14
C VAL A 483 8.73 -29.24 -3.03
N THR A 484 9.24 -29.14 -1.80
CA THR A 484 8.65 -29.85 -0.66
C THR A 484 7.41 -29.14 -0.12
N ASN A 485 6.66 -29.83 0.75
CA ASN A 485 5.54 -29.24 1.47
C ASN A 485 5.89 -27.91 2.16
N PRO A 486 4.96 -26.92 2.16
CA PRO A 486 5.12 -25.67 2.90
C PRO A 486 5.40 -25.92 4.38
N GLY A 487 6.33 -25.15 4.94
CA GLY A 487 6.82 -25.29 6.31
C GLY A 487 7.89 -24.25 6.63
N VAL A 488 8.51 -24.38 7.82
CA VAL A 488 9.63 -23.52 8.22
C VAL A 488 10.74 -23.54 7.17
N ASN A 489 10.97 -24.70 6.54
CA ASN A 489 11.87 -24.88 5.42
C ASN A 489 11.09 -25.44 4.23
N ILE A 490 11.27 -24.85 3.06
CA ILE A 490 10.90 -25.45 1.78
C ILE A 490 12.19 -25.79 1.05
N GLU A 491 12.38 -27.06 0.72
CA GLU A 491 13.49 -27.53 -0.10
C GLU A 491 13.04 -27.60 -1.56
N PHE A 492 13.93 -27.25 -2.48
CA PHE A 492 13.69 -27.30 -3.92
C PHE A 492 15.01 -27.51 -4.68
N GLN A 493 14.90 -27.97 -5.92
CA GLN A 493 16.02 -28.13 -6.84
C GLN A 493 15.97 -27.04 -7.90
N VAL A 494 17.13 -26.49 -8.24
CA VAL A 494 17.30 -25.57 -9.37
C VAL A 494 18.20 -26.22 -10.41
N GLU A 495 17.80 -26.15 -11.67
CA GLU A 495 18.69 -26.41 -12.80
C GLU A 495 18.86 -25.11 -13.57
N SER A 496 20.11 -24.76 -13.91
CA SER A 496 20.43 -23.66 -14.83
C SER A 496 20.83 -24.27 -16.17
N THR A 497 20.07 -24.00 -17.22
CA THR A 497 20.34 -24.53 -18.57
C THR A 497 21.08 -23.56 -19.49
N LEU A 498 21.62 -22.47 -18.93
CA LEU A 498 22.43 -21.45 -19.62
C LEU A 498 23.86 -21.39 -19.09
#